data_AF-A0AA88V2U0-F1
#
_entry.id   AF-A0AA88V2U0-F1
#
_cell.length_a   1.000
_cell.length_b   1.000
_cell.length_c   1.000
_cell.angle_alpha   90.00
_cell.angle_beta   90.00
_cell.angle_gamma   90.00
#
_symmetry.space_group_name_H-M   'P 1'
#
loop_
_entity.id
_entity.type
_entity.pdbx_description
1 polymer ?
#
loop_
_entity_poly.entity_id
_entity_poly.type
_entity_poly.pdbx_seq_one_letter_code
_entity_poly.pdbx_strand_id
1 'polypeptide(L)'
;MARMSDPLVVGRVVGDVVDYFPPSVKMSVTYNSNKQVYNGHELFPSSVTSKPRVEVHGGDMRSFFTLIMTDPDVPGPSDPYLKEHLHWYCPQQNPHKGRQTVTTPRSRDRFSTRKFAEENELGLPVAAVFFNCRRETAARRR
;
A
#
# COMPACT_ATOMS: atom_id res chain seq x y z
N MET A 1 1.45 -23.47 13.14
CA MET A 1 2.50 -22.48 13.47
C MET A 1 2.29 -21.25 12.61
N ALA A 2 1.64 -20.21 13.13
CA ALA A 2 1.61 -18.93 12.44
C ALA A 2 3.03 -18.35 12.45
N ARG A 3 3.52 -18.00 11.26
CA ARG A 3 4.91 -17.64 10.96
C ARG A 3 5.30 -16.35 11.70
N MET A 4 6.04 -16.48 12.81
CA MET A 4 6.70 -15.34 13.49
C MET A 4 7.73 -14.60 12.60
N SER A 5 7.91 -15.02 11.35
CA SER A 5 8.81 -14.46 10.34
C SER A 5 8.11 -13.73 9.20
N ASP A 6 6.77 -13.59 9.20
CA ASP A 6 6.09 -12.83 8.14
C ASP A 6 6.45 -11.33 8.25
N PRO A 7 7.13 -10.74 7.25
CA PRO A 7 7.53 -9.34 7.30
C PRO A 7 6.37 -8.36 7.49
N LEU A 8 5.17 -8.70 7.01
CA LEU A 8 3.99 -7.83 7.14
C LEU A 8 3.45 -7.80 8.58
N VAL A 9 3.60 -8.91 9.31
CA VAL A 9 3.24 -9.00 10.73
C VAL A 9 4.32 -8.34 11.59
N VAL A 10 5.60 -8.61 11.30
CA VAL A 10 6.74 -8.01 12.01
C VAL A 10 6.76 -6.49 11.83
N GLY A 11 6.47 -6.00 10.62
CA GLY A 11 6.33 -4.58 10.31
C GLY A 11 4.99 -3.96 10.73
N ARG A 12 4.11 -4.72 11.41
CA ARG A 12 2.78 -4.31 11.87
C ARG A 12 1.79 -3.83 10.80
N VAL A 13 2.11 -4.00 9.52
CA VAL A 13 1.19 -3.73 8.41
C VAL A 13 -0.09 -4.55 8.56
N VAL A 14 0.07 -5.86 8.81
CA VAL A 14 -1.02 -6.69 9.31
C VAL A 14 -1.20 -6.37 10.79
N GLY A 15 -2.39 -5.91 11.16
CA GLY A 15 -2.69 -5.39 12.49
C GLY A 15 -2.99 -3.90 12.47
N ASP A 16 -2.06 -3.06 11.99
CA ASP A 16 -2.30 -1.61 11.97
C ASP A 16 -3.11 -1.18 10.75
N VAL A 17 -2.79 -1.69 9.56
CA VAL A 17 -3.38 -1.22 8.28
C VAL A 17 -4.44 -2.16 7.73
N VAL A 18 -4.13 -3.47 7.70
CA VAL A 18 -5.01 -4.50 7.14
C VAL A 18 -5.17 -5.68 8.10
N ASP A 19 -6.21 -6.47 7.89
CA ASP A 19 -6.40 -7.73 8.59
C ASP A 19 -5.48 -8.81 8.02
N TYR A 20 -5.29 -9.91 8.74
CA TYR A 20 -4.51 -11.04 8.23
C TYR A 20 -5.15 -11.60 6.96
N PHE A 21 -4.33 -11.84 5.94
CA PHE A 21 -4.75 -12.44 4.68
C PHE A 21 -3.68 -13.41 4.17
N PRO A 22 -4.06 -14.53 3.53
CA PRO A 22 -3.12 -15.39 2.83
C PRO A 22 -2.77 -14.77 1.46
N PRO A 23 -1.51 -14.40 1.18
CA PRO A 23 -1.14 -13.86 -0.13
C PRO A 23 -1.44 -14.85 -1.25
N SER A 24 -2.17 -14.40 -2.27
CA SER A 24 -2.62 -15.23 -3.41
C SER A 24 -2.14 -14.71 -4.76
N VAL A 25 -1.66 -13.46 -4.81
CA VAL A 25 -1.17 -12.81 -6.03
C VAL A 25 0.24 -12.26 -5.77
N LYS A 26 1.13 -12.39 -6.75
CA LYS A 26 2.49 -11.84 -6.63
C LYS A 26 2.50 -10.42 -7.19
N MET A 27 2.93 -9.45 -6.39
CA MET A 27 3.02 -8.05 -6.79
C MET A 27 4.47 -7.57 -6.72
N SER A 28 4.92 -6.86 -7.75
CA SER A 28 6.24 -6.23 -7.82
C SER A 28 6.08 -4.72 -7.98
N VAL A 29 6.72 -3.93 -7.11
CA VAL A 29 6.67 -2.47 -7.14
C VAL A 29 8.08 -1.94 -7.36
N THR A 30 8.25 -1.06 -8.35
CA THR A 30 9.57 -0.51 -8.73
C THR A 30 9.48 1.00 -8.96
N TYR A 31 10.33 1.76 -8.27
CA TYR A 31 10.55 3.18 -8.48
C TYR A 31 11.74 3.43 -9.41
N ASN A 32 11.68 4.51 -10.21
CA ASN A 32 12.77 4.97 -11.09
C ASN A 32 13.43 3.86 -11.92
N SER A 33 12.63 2.88 -12.38
CA SER A 33 13.01 1.73 -13.20
C SER A 33 13.93 0.68 -12.57
N ASN A 34 14.63 0.96 -11.47
CA ASN A 34 15.58 0.01 -10.85
C ASN A 34 15.49 -0.12 -9.33
N LYS A 35 14.65 0.67 -8.65
CA LYS A 35 14.49 0.62 -7.18
C LYS A 35 13.29 -0.22 -6.81
N GLN A 36 13.50 -1.53 -6.71
CA GLN A 36 12.46 -2.47 -6.29
C GLN A 36 12.15 -2.32 -4.79
N VAL A 37 10.87 -2.36 -4.46
CA VAL A 37 10.37 -2.32 -3.09
C VAL A 37 10.45 -3.71 -2.47
N TYR A 38 11.04 -3.79 -1.28
CA TYR A 38 11.11 -5.00 -0.45
C TYR A 38 10.64 -4.67 0.95
N ASN A 39 9.88 -5.60 1.56
CA ASN A 39 9.30 -5.40 2.89
C ASN A 39 10.35 -4.98 3.93
N GLY A 40 10.11 -3.83 4.56
CA GLY A 40 10.96 -3.27 5.60
C GLY A 40 12.24 -2.57 5.12
N HIS A 41 12.55 -2.59 3.82
CA HIS A 41 13.71 -1.87 3.29
C HIS A 41 13.47 -0.36 3.34
N GLU A 42 14.53 0.40 3.60
CA GLU A 42 14.47 1.86 3.62
C GLU A 42 14.65 2.42 2.19
N LEU A 43 13.75 3.32 1.79
CA LEU A 43 13.88 4.14 0.59
C LEU A 43 13.96 5.62 0.99
N PHE A 44 14.76 6.37 0.24
CA PHE A 44 14.86 7.81 0.44
C PHE A 44 13.63 8.53 -0.10
N PRO A 45 13.10 9.57 0.59
CA PRO A 45 12.03 10.41 0.08
C PRO A 45 12.27 10.92 -1.35
N SER A 46 13.51 11.34 -1.65
CA SER A 46 13.92 11.79 -2.99
C SER A 46 13.78 10.72 -4.08
N SER A 47 13.78 9.44 -3.70
CA SER A 47 13.70 8.31 -4.61
C SER A 47 12.27 7.84 -4.88
N VAL A 48 11.29 8.33 -4.14
CA VAL A 48 9.88 7.87 -4.20
C VAL A 48 8.90 9.00 -4.51
N THR A 49 9.39 10.09 -5.10
CA THR A 49 8.60 11.27 -5.48
C THR A 49 7.63 11.00 -6.62
N SER A 50 8.03 10.16 -7.58
CA SER A 50 7.23 9.78 -8.74
C SER A 50 6.42 8.52 -8.48
N LYS A 51 5.27 8.38 -9.15
CA LYS A 51 4.45 7.17 -9.15
C LYS A 51 5.31 5.93 -9.54
N PRO A 52 5.23 4.81 -8.79
CA PRO A 52 5.96 3.60 -9.14
C PRO A 52 5.31 2.83 -10.29
N ARG A 53 6.10 1.95 -10.92
CA ARG A 53 5.60 0.87 -11.78
C ARG A 53 5.16 -0.28 -10.88
N VAL A 54 3.94 -0.78 -11.09
CA VAL A 54 3.39 -1.93 -10.36
C VAL A 54 3.05 -3.02 -11.36
N GLU A 55 3.59 -4.21 -11.12
CA GLU A 55 3.31 -5.41 -11.90
C GLU A 55 2.60 -6.42 -11.00
N VAL A 56 1.47 -6.91 -11.48
CA VAL A 56 0.66 -7.92 -10.81
C VAL A 56 0.81 -9.21 -11.61
N HIS A 57 1.44 -10.21 -11.00
CA HIS A 57 1.65 -11.52 -11.59
C HIS A 57 0.62 -12.48 -11.00
N GLY A 58 -0.21 -13.04 -11.88
CA GLY A 58 -1.35 -13.89 -11.51
C GLY A 58 -2.67 -13.15 -11.61
N GLY A 59 -3.74 -13.92 -11.81
CA GLY A 59 -5.04 -13.45 -12.26
C GLY A 59 -5.29 -13.82 -13.73
N ASP A 60 -6.55 -14.00 -14.07
CA ASP A 60 -6.97 -14.13 -15.47
C ASP A 60 -7.13 -12.74 -16.11
N MET A 61 -7.31 -12.68 -17.43
CA MET A 61 -7.53 -11.39 -18.15
C MET A 61 -8.83 -10.67 -17.73
N ARG A 62 -9.64 -11.28 -16.86
CA ARG A 62 -10.91 -10.74 -16.35
C ARG A 62 -10.79 -10.24 -14.91
N SER A 63 -9.64 -10.46 -14.28
CA SER A 63 -9.33 -10.00 -12.94
C SER A 63 -8.88 -8.55 -13.02
N PHE A 64 -9.53 -7.69 -12.24
CA PHE A 64 -9.13 -6.30 -12.09
C PHE A 64 -8.81 -6.05 -10.61
N PHE A 65 -7.82 -5.19 -10.35
CA PHE A 65 -7.33 -4.92 -9.01
C PHE A 65 -7.43 -3.43 -8.67
N THR A 66 -7.61 -3.13 -7.38
CA THR A 66 -7.44 -1.78 -6.84
C THR A 66 -6.10 -1.70 -6.12
N LEU A 67 -5.31 -0.68 -6.41
CA LEU A 67 -4.05 -0.40 -5.70
C LEU A 67 -4.26 0.74 -4.71
N ILE A 68 -3.77 0.59 -3.48
CA ILE A 68 -3.81 1.59 -2.42
C ILE A 68 -2.39 1.74 -1.85
N MET A 69 -1.92 2.98 -1.73
CA MET A 69 -0.67 3.35 -1.08
C MET A 69 -0.99 4.35 0.03
N THR A 70 -0.67 3.98 1.26
CA THR A 70 -1.09 4.67 2.50
C THR A 70 0.08 4.75 3.47
N ASP A 71 0.10 5.78 4.32
CA ASP A 71 1.09 5.97 5.40
C ASP A 71 0.37 5.93 6.76
N PRO A 72 0.56 4.87 7.57
CA PRO A 72 -0.09 4.74 8.87
C PRO A 72 0.59 5.53 10.00
N ASP A 73 1.72 6.19 9.72
CA ASP A 73 2.59 6.79 10.73
C ASP A 73 2.52 8.32 10.73
N VAL A 74 1.49 8.94 10.13
CA VAL A 74 1.39 10.41 10.03
C VAL A 74 0.79 11.04 11.29
N PRO A 75 1.41 12.10 11.86
CA PRO A 75 2.64 12.79 11.43
C PRO A 75 3.95 12.14 11.92
N GLY A 76 3.88 11.24 12.89
CA GLY A 76 5.00 10.38 13.29
C GLY A 76 4.51 9.09 13.94
N PRO A 77 5.31 8.00 13.91
CA PRO A 77 4.88 6.67 14.36
C PRO A 77 4.58 6.59 15.86
N SER A 78 5.09 7.53 16.65
CA SER A 78 4.85 7.58 18.10
C SER A 78 3.49 8.19 18.47
N ASP A 79 2.95 9.08 17.64
CA ASP A 79 1.64 9.72 17.83
C ASP A 79 0.95 9.96 16.47
N PRO A 80 0.46 8.89 15.82
CA PRO A 80 -0.02 8.94 14.45
C PRO A 80 -1.50 9.39 14.37
N TYR A 81 -1.84 10.57 14.91
CA TYR A 81 -3.22 11.05 15.02
C TYR A 81 -3.89 11.43 13.68
N LEU A 82 -3.14 11.45 12.58
CA LEU A 82 -3.66 11.64 11.21
C LEU A 82 -3.70 10.34 10.41
N LYS A 83 -3.36 9.20 11.03
CA LYS A 83 -3.33 7.93 10.31
C LYS A 83 -4.71 7.52 9.78
N GLU A 84 -4.79 6.89 8.62
CA GLU A 84 -3.72 6.74 7.62
C GLU A 84 -3.70 7.96 6.67
N HIS A 85 -2.56 8.31 6.08
CA HIS A 85 -2.50 9.28 5.00
C HIS A 85 -2.46 8.59 3.63
N LEU A 86 -3.47 8.83 2.80
CA LEU A 86 -3.54 8.27 1.46
C LEU A 86 -2.60 8.99 0.48
N HIS A 87 -1.49 8.34 0.12
CA HIS A 87 -0.56 8.86 -0.87
C HIS A 87 -1.08 8.72 -2.30
N TRP A 88 -1.58 7.53 -2.63
CA TRP A 88 -2.01 7.21 -3.98
C TRP A 88 -3.03 6.07 -3.96
N TYR A 89 -4.03 6.14 -4.83
CA TYR A 89 -4.89 5.00 -5.14
C TYR A 89 -5.15 4.95 -6.64
N CYS A 90 -5.32 3.74 -7.16
CA CYS A 90 -5.69 3.49 -8.54
C CYS A 90 -6.88 2.53 -8.52
N PRO A 91 -8.10 3.02 -8.79
CA PRO A 91 -9.29 2.20 -8.67
C PRO A 91 -9.36 1.16 -9.79
N GLN A 92 -9.98 0.03 -9.46
CA GLN A 92 -10.34 -1.01 -10.41
C GLN A 92 -11.28 -0.47 -11.49
N GLN A 93 -10.87 -0.47 -12.77
CA GLN A 93 -11.76 -0.18 -13.88
C GLN A 93 -12.32 -1.49 -14.45
N ASN A 94 -13.47 -1.95 -13.95
CA ASN A 94 -14.18 -3.07 -14.54
C ASN A 94 -15.17 -2.57 -15.63
N PRO A 95 -14.95 -2.85 -16.92
CA PRO A 95 -15.82 -2.41 -18.00
C PRO A 95 -17.21 -3.07 -17.99
N HIS A 96 -17.37 -4.20 -17.28
CA HIS A 96 -18.64 -4.95 -17.21
C HIS A 96 -19.52 -4.56 -16.00
N LYS A 97 -18.95 -3.92 -14.97
CA LYS A 97 -19.71 -3.27 -13.89
C LYS A 97 -19.80 -1.78 -14.22
N GLY A 98 -20.75 -1.40 -15.09
CA GLY A 98 -20.87 -0.04 -15.62
C GLY A 98 -20.69 1.04 -14.54
N ARG A 99 -19.79 2.01 -14.77
CA ARG A 99 -19.46 3.20 -13.96
C ARG A 99 -19.77 3.12 -12.44
N GLN A 100 -19.57 1.99 -11.77
CA GLN A 100 -19.41 1.99 -10.32
C GLN A 100 -17.98 2.45 -10.06
N THR A 101 -17.89 3.76 -9.93
CA THR A 101 -16.65 4.46 -9.63
C THR A 101 -16.38 4.16 -8.18
N VAL A 102 -15.31 3.41 -7.88
CA VAL A 102 -14.79 3.27 -6.52
C VAL A 102 -14.88 4.61 -5.82
N THR A 103 -15.52 4.64 -4.64
CA THR A 103 -15.85 5.88 -3.93
C THR A 103 -14.59 6.72 -3.77
N THR A 104 -14.62 7.95 -4.28
CA THR A 104 -13.46 8.84 -4.18
C THR A 104 -13.27 9.25 -2.72
N PRO A 105 -12.08 9.03 -2.13
CA PRO A 105 -11.82 9.43 -0.75
C PRO A 105 -11.99 10.95 -0.59
N ARG A 106 -12.80 11.37 0.39
CA ARG A 106 -13.08 12.79 0.67
C ARG A 106 -11.87 13.54 1.24
N SER A 107 -10.99 12.81 1.92
CA SER A 107 -9.79 13.31 2.57
C SER A 107 -8.65 12.32 2.35
N ARG A 108 -7.42 12.82 2.30
CA ARG A 108 -6.22 11.97 2.35
C ARG A 108 -5.83 11.62 3.79
N ASP A 109 -6.01 12.56 4.72
CA ASP A 109 -5.78 12.31 6.15
C ASP A 109 -6.93 11.52 6.74
N ARG A 110 -6.62 10.72 7.77
CA ARG A 110 -7.57 9.84 8.46
C ARG A 110 -8.25 8.86 7.49
N PHE A 111 -7.56 8.50 6.42
CA PHE A 111 -7.96 7.41 5.56
C PHE A 111 -7.93 6.09 6.33
N SER A 112 -8.79 5.15 5.95
CA SER A 112 -8.77 3.79 6.50
C SER A 112 -8.86 2.79 5.36
N THR A 113 -7.78 2.02 5.18
CA THR A 113 -7.72 0.99 4.14
C THR A 113 -8.83 -0.05 4.33
N ARG A 114 -9.11 -0.44 5.58
CA ARG A 114 -10.19 -1.38 5.91
C ARG A 114 -11.58 -0.86 5.53
N LYS A 115 -11.94 0.34 5.99
CA LYS A 115 -13.26 0.93 5.67
C LYS A 115 -13.43 1.12 4.17
N PHE A 116 -12.39 1.56 3.49
CA PHE A 116 -12.42 1.69 2.04
C PHE A 116 -12.63 0.36 1.33
N ALA A 117 -12.00 -0.72 1.80
CA ALA A 117 -12.23 -2.05 1.25
C ALA A 117 -13.65 -2.56 1.48
N GLU A 118 -14.23 -2.29 2.66
CA GLU A 118 -15.61 -2.64 3.01
C GLU A 118 -16.62 -1.85 2.16
N GLU A 119 -16.50 -0.53 2.10
CA GLU A 119 -17.39 0.37 1.34
C GLU A 119 -17.41 0.10 -0.17
N ASN A 120 -16.34 -0.51 -0.70
CA ASN A 120 -16.19 -0.81 -2.13
C ASN A 120 -16.21 -2.32 -2.42
N GLU A 121 -16.57 -3.16 -1.44
CA GLU A 121 -16.69 -4.62 -1.58
C GLU A 121 -15.42 -5.29 -2.16
N LEU A 122 -14.23 -4.78 -1.78
CA LEU A 122 -12.96 -5.29 -2.28
C LEU A 122 -12.53 -6.62 -1.63
N GLY A 123 -13.07 -6.92 -0.44
CA GLY A 123 -12.67 -8.08 0.35
C GLY A 123 -11.27 -7.93 0.97
N LEU A 124 -10.66 -9.07 1.33
CA LEU A 124 -9.30 -9.09 1.89
C LEU A 124 -8.25 -8.77 0.82
N PRO A 125 -7.11 -8.17 1.19
CA PRO A 125 -6.00 -8.00 0.27
C PRO A 125 -5.53 -9.34 -0.31
N VAL A 126 -5.09 -9.30 -1.57
CA VAL A 126 -4.46 -10.47 -2.24
C VAL A 126 -2.93 -10.40 -2.23
N ALA A 127 -2.39 -9.19 -2.01
CA ALA A 127 -0.96 -8.88 -1.93
C ALA A 127 -0.77 -7.58 -1.12
N ALA A 128 0.35 -7.46 -0.41
CA ALA A 128 0.80 -6.21 0.17
C ALA A 128 2.34 -6.17 0.20
N VAL A 129 2.90 -4.96 0.10
CA VAL A 129 4.33 -4.70 0.28
C VAL A 129 4.48 -3.34 0.93
N PHE A 130 5.50 -3.16 1.77
CA PHE A 130 5.82 -1.87 2.38
C PHE A 130 7.32 -1.55 2.29
N PHE A 131 7.64 -0.28 2.42
CA PHE A 131 9.01 0.21 2.63
C PHE A 131 9.00 1.23 3.75
N ASN A 132 10.15 1.42 4.39
CA ASN A 132 10.36 2.48 5.35
C ASN A 132 10.85 3.74 4.64
N CYS A 133 10.38 4.90 5.07
CA CYS A 133 10.81 6.19 4.52
C CYS A 133 10.99 7.18 5.66
N ARG A 134 12.18 7.76 5.80
CA ARG A 134 12.48 8.74 6.85
C ARG A 134 12.99 10.03 6.22
N ARG A 135 12.73 11.16 6.87
CA ARG A 135 13.23 12.47 6.44
C ARG A 135 14.75 12.40 6.25
N GLU A 136 15.22 12.84 5.09
CA GLU A 136 16.65 12.92 4.82
C GLU A 136 17.30 13.90 5.78
N THR A 137 18.20 13.39 6.62
CA THR A 137 19.10 14.22 7.41
C THR A 137 20.24 14.71 6.52
N ALA A 138 20.69 15.95 6.68
CA ALA A 138 21.74 16.56 5.86
C ALA A 138 23.03 15.72 5.72
N ALA A 139 23.34 14.87 6.70
CA ALA A 139 24.50 13.97 6.69
C ALA A 139 24.42 12.81 5.66
N ARG A 140 23.22 12.43 5.21
CA ARG A 140 23.00 11.34 4.23
C ARG A 140 23.12 11.80 2.77
N ARG A 141 23.45 13.07 2.53
CA ARG A 141 23.64 13.68 1.19
C ARG A 141 25.08 13.58 0.65
N ARG A 142 25.96 12.80 1.28
CA ARG A 142 27.38 12.68 0.91
C ARG A 142 27.67 11.37 0.21
#